data_AF-A0A941N7K9-F1
#
_entry.id   AF-A0A941N7K9-F1
#
_cell.length_a   1.000
_cell.length_b   1.000
_cell.length_c   1.000
_cell.angle_alpha   90.00
_cell.angle_beta   90.00
_cell.angle_gamma   90.00
#
_symmetry.space_group_name_H-M   'P 1'
#
loop_
_entity.id
_entity.type
_entity.pdbx_description
1 polymer ?
#
loop_
_entity_poly.entity_id
_entity_poly.type
_entity_poly.pdbx_seq_one_letter_code
_entity_poly.pdbx_strand_id
1 'polypeptide(L)'
;MKRFVCCAVAAVVAGLSVSLVSAADEKPKYSIKEVMEFQKKDKLFDKMKKGEISKEDKAKLLEGWESAAKHKPPKGDEKEWKEKVEAVVKAIKDDDKDAFGKAIDCGACHGKFKK
;
A
#
# COMPACT_ATOMS: atom_id res chain seq x y z
N MET A 1 -58.77 -20.70 4.96
CA MET A 1 -59.60 -19.48 5.10
C MET A 1 -58.77 -18.37 5.72
N LYS A 2 -58.89 -17.15 5.16
CA LYS A 2 -58.72 -15.81 5.76
C LYS A 2 -57.46 -15.52 6.61
N ARG A 3 -56.52 -14.72 6.09
CA ARG A 3 -56.45 -13.22 6.06
C ARG A 3 -55.78 -12.67 7.33
N PHE A 4 -54.52 -12.21 7.26
CA PHE A 4 -54.04 -10.87 6.84
C PHE A 4 -53.99 -9.85 8.01
N VAL A 5 -52.93 -9.02 8.00
CA VAL A 5 -52.68 -7.78 8.79
C VAL A 5 -52.00 -8.05 10.15
N CYS A 6 -50.84 -7.48 10.51
CA CYS A 6 -50.45 -6.07 10.45
C CYS A 6 -48.93 -5.84 10.35
N CYS A 7 -48.59 -4.72 9.71
CA CYS A 7 -47.27 -4.14 9.48
C CYS A 7 -46.45 -3.88 10.75
N ALA A 8 -45.12 -4.02 10.65
CA ALA A 8 -44.19 -3.01 11.15
C ALA A 8 -42.89 -3.08 10.33
N VAL A 9 -42.70 -2.09 9.46
CA VAL A 9 -41.43 -1.77 8.82
C VAL A 9 -40.58 -1.04 9.85
N ALA A 10 -39.39 -1.54 10.15
CA ALA A 10 -38.30 -0.74 10.68
C ALA A 10 -36.99 -1.27 10.07
N ALA A 11 -36.53 -0.55 9.04
CA ALA A 11 -35.22 -0.74 8.45
C ALA A 11 -34.14 -0.31 9.45
N VAL A 12 -33.21 -1.21 9.76
CA VAL A 12 -31.84 -0.85 10.12
C VAL A 12 -30.93 -1.78 9.33
N VAL A 13 -30.56 -1.34 8.13
CA VAL A 13 -29.40 -1.85 7.41
C VAL A 13 -28.17 -1.34 8.16
N ALA A 14 -27.79 -2.04 9.24
CA ALA A 14 -26.47 -1.88 9.83
C ALA A 14 -25.49 -2.56 8.89
N GLY A 15 -24.68 -1.74 8.21
CA GLY A 15 -23.80 -2.15 7.14
C GLY A 15 -22.94 -3.35 7.48
N LEU A 16 -22.89 -4.28 6.53
CA LEU A 16 -21.75 -5.16 6.35
C LEU A 16 -20.48 -4.30 6.31
N SER A 17 -19.71 -4.33 7.38
CA SER A 17 -18.27 -4.10 7.35
C SER A 17 -17.62 -5.33 7.92
N VAL A 18 -17.61 -6.38 7.10
CA VAL A 18 -16.73 -7.53 7.28
C VAL A 18 -15.30 -7.00 7.21
N SER A 19 -14.73 -6.65 8.36
CA SER A 19 -13.29 -6.42 8.51
C SER A 19 -12.59 -7.77 8.64
N LEU A 20 -12.67 -8.59 7.59
CA LEU A 20 -11.72 -9.68 7.37
C LEU A 20 -10.47 -9.07 6.74
N VAL A 21 -9.49 -8.70 7.57
CA VAL A 21 -8.08 -8.88 7.24
C VAL A 21 -7.30 -9.11 8.53
N SER A 22 -7.23 -10.37 8.93
CA SER A 22 -6.13 -10.86 9.77
C SER A 22 -4.86 -10.86 8.92
N ALA A 23 -4.15 -9.74 8.91
CA ALA A 23 -2.71 -9.72 8.72
C ALA A 23 -2.15 -9.26 10.06
N ALA A 24 -1.31 -10.07 10.69
CA ALA A 24 -0.73 -9.82 11.99
C ALA A 24 -0.26 -8.36 12.13
N ASP A 25 -0.57 -7.75 13.27
CA ASP A 25 -0.14 -6.42 13.72
C ASP A 25 1.39 -6.38 13.97
N GLU A 26 2.18 -6.87 13.01
CA GLU A 26 3.62 -6.67 13.03
C GLU A 26 3.88 -5.21 12.70
N LYS A 27 4.37 -4.49 13.71
CA LYS A 27 4.86 -3.12 13.59
C LYS A 27 5.74 -3.01 12.34
N PRO A 28 5.52 -1.97 11.50
CA PRO A 28 6.33 -1.80 10.30
C PRO A 28 7.81 -1.71 10.68
N LYS A 29 8.62 -2.53 10.01
CA LYS A 29 10.06 -2.66 10.25
C LYS A 29 10.82 -1.38 9.90
N TYR A 30 10.33 -0.67 8.90
CA TYR A 30 10.91 0.58 8.42
C TYR A 30 9.88 1.70 8.48
N SER A 31 10.33 2.92 8.80
CA SER A 31 9.55 4.15 8.58
C SER A 31 9.52 4.53 7.10
N ILE A 32 8.51 5.30 6.67
CA ILE A 32 8.45 5.85 5.30
C ILE A 32 9.76 6.56 4.93
N LYS A 33 10.36 7.30 5.87
CA LYS A 33 11.61 8.02 5.64
C LYS A 33 12.77 7.07 5.36
N GLU A 34 12.91 5.99 6.12
CA GLU A 34 13.97 4.99 5.90
C GLU A 34 13.83 4.31 4.53
N VAL A 35 12.61 3.97 4.12
CA VAL A 35 12.35 3.38 2.80
C VAL A 35 12.78 4.32 1.68
N MET A 36 12.52 5.63 1.81
CA MET A 36 12.98 6.62 0.83
C MET A 36 14.50 6.83 0.85
N GLU A 37 15.15 6.65 2.01
CA GLU A 37 16.61 6.72 2.12
C GLU A 37 17.31 5.54 1.45
N PHE A 38 16.66 4.39 1.29
CA PHE A 38 17.23 3.25 0.54
C PHE A 38 17.60 3.65 -0.90
N GLN A 39 16.80 4.51 -1.54
CA GLN A 39 17.13 5.01 -2.87
C GLN A 39 18.38 5.91 -2.87
N LYS A 40 18.58 6.71 -1.82
CA LYS A 40 19.75 7.59 -1.73
C LYS A 40 21.04 6.82 -1.45
N LYS A 41 20.97 5.81 -0.58
CA LYS A 41 22.14 5.06 -0.11
C LYS A 41 22.48 3.89 -1.04
N ASP A 42 21.49 3.06 -1.33
CA ASP A 42 21.70 1.75 -1.96
C ASP A 42 21.25 1.73 -3.43
N LYS A 43 20.60 2.80 -3.89
CA LYS A 43 20.03 2.97 -5.24
C LYS A 43 19.09 1.83 -5.65
N LEU A 44 18.34 1.28 -4.68
CA LEU A 44 17.48 0.11 -4.92
C LEU A 44 16.43 0.34 -6.01
N PHE A 45 15.91 1.57 -6.15
CA PHE A 45 14.87 1.83 -7.15
C PHE A 45 15.49 1.85 -8.54
N ASP A 46 16.68 2.43 -8.70
CA ASP A 46 17.39 2.42 -9.98
C ASP A 46 17.79 0.99 -10.36
N LYS A 47 18.30 0.21 -9.39
CA LYS A 47 18.61 -1.21 -9.60
C LYS A 47 17.38 -2.01 -10.02
N MET A 48 16.23 -1.80 -9.39
CA MET A 48 14.97 -2.45 -9.78
C MET A 48 14.53 -2.04 -11.19
N LYS A 49 14.54 -0.73 -11.52
CA LYS A 49 14.19 -0.22 -12.84
C LYS A 49 15.08 -0.78 -13.96
N LYS A 50 16.38 -0.92 -13.69
CA LYS A 50 17.34 -1.51 -14.63
C LYS A 50 17.31 -3.05 -14.64
N GLY A 51 16.74 -3.66 -13.60
CA GLY A 51 16.78 -5.11 -13.42
C GLY A 51 18.12 -5.66 -12.98
N GLU A 52 18.95 -4.82 -12.37
CA GLU A 52 20.27 -5.15 -11.85
C GLU A 52 20.22 -5.40 -10.33
N ILE A 53 19.01 -5.52 -9.78
CA ILE A 53 18.80 -5.69 -8.34
C ILE A 53 19.16 -7.11 -7.89
N SER A 54 19.95 -7.23 -6.83
CA SER A 54 20.24 -8.53 -6.22
C SER A 54 19.00 -9.06 -5.48
N LYS A 55 18.98 -10.37 -5.19
CA LYS A 55 17.88 -10.97 -4.40
C LYS A 55 17.73 -10.32 -3.03
N GLU A 56 18.85 -10.03 -2.35
CA GLU A 56 18.86 -9.39 -1.03
C GLU A 56 18.37 -7.94 -1.11
N ASP A 57 18.85 -7.18 -2.09
CA ASP A 57 18.42 -5.80 -2.32
C ASP A 57 16.92 -5.73 -2.67
N LYS A 58 16.42 -6.70 -3.45
CA LYS A 58 15.01 -6.80 -3.79
C LYS A 58 14.16 -7.16 -2.58
N ALA A 59 14.62 -8.08 -1.72
CA ALA A 59 13.94 -8.41 -0.48
C ALA A 59 13.85 -7.18 0.45
N LYS A 60 14.96 -6.46 0.61
CA LYS A 60 15.00 -5.21 1.38
C LYS A 60 14.06 -4.14 0.81
N LEU A 61 14.03 -3.99 -0.52
CA LEU A 61 13.13 -3.08 -1.20
C LEU A 61 11.67 -3.46 -0.94
N LEU A 62 11.33 -4.76 -1.05
CA LEU A 62 9.99 -5.27 -0.81
C LEU A 62 9.55 -5.06 0.64
N GLU A 63 10.35 -5.49 1.63
CA GLU A 63 10.06 -5.28 3.06
C GLU A 63 9.89 -3.79 3.40
N GLY A 64 10.68 -2.93 2.76
CA GLY A 64 10.56 -1.49 2.87
C GLY A 64 9.19 -0.99 2.42
N TRP A 65 8.77 -1.33 1.21
CA TRP A 65 7.48 -0.88 0.66
C TRP A 65 6.27 -1.52 1.35
N GLU A 66 6.37 -2.77 1.82
CA GLU A 66 5.35 -3.38 2.67
C GLU A 66 5.25 -2.68 4.04
N SER A 67 6.38 -2.24 4.60
CA SER A 67 6.37 -1.41 5.81
C SER A 67 5.72 -0.04 5.54
N ALA A 68 6.03 0.59 4.40
CA ALA A 68 5.42 1.86 4.00
C ALA A 68 3.89 1.75 3.86
N ALA A 69 3.37 0.62 3.35
CA ALA A 69 1.93 0.37 3.20
C ALA A 69 1.17 0.36 4.53
N LYS A 70 1.86 0.03 5.63
CA LYS A 70 1.31 0.00 6.99
C LYS A 70 1.30 1.36 7.68
N HIS A 71 2.00 2.36 7.12
CA HIS A 71 2.01 3.72 7.67
C HIS A 71 0.94 4.58 7.02
N LYS A 72 0.39 5.52 7.79
CA LYS A 72 -0.37 6.64 7.24
C LYS A 72 0.59 7.66 6.62
N PRO A 73 0.24 8.27 5.48
CA PRO A 73 1.10 9.29 4.89
C PRO A 73 1.12 10.55 5.79
N PRO A 74 2.24 11.28 5.86
CA PRO A 74 2.33 12.54 6.62
C PRO A 74 1.34 13.63 6.17
N LYS A 75 0.89 13.57 4.91
CA LYS A 75 -0.04 14.49 4.26
C LYS A 75 -0.84 13.72 3.20
N GLY A 76 -1.99 14.23 2.80
CA GLY A 76 -2.77 13.69 1.69
C GLY A 76 -3.75 12.60 2.13
N ASP A 77 -4.30 11.89 1.15
CA ASP A 77 -5.32 10.87 1.38
C ASP A 77 -4.69 9.48 1.66
N GLU A 78 -5.21 8.79 2.67
CA GLU A 78 -4.70 7.49 3.11
C GLU A 78 -5.02 6.37 2.11
N LYS A 79 -6.18 6.44 1.46
CA LYS A 79 -6.59 5.45 0.46
C LYS A 79 -5.71 5.57 -0.79
N GLU A 80 -5.50 6.78 -1.29
CA GLU A 80 -4.59 7.02 -2.41
C GLU A 80 -3.15 6.62 -2.10
N TRP A 81 -2.69 6.86 -0.86
CA TRP A 81 -1.38 6.38 -0.41
C TRP A 81 -1.29 4.86 -0.51
N LYS A 82 -2.28 4.15 0.05
CA LYS A 82 -2.32 2.70 0.03
C LYS A 82 -2.35 2.15 -1.39
N GLU A 83 -3.20 2.70 -2.26
CA GLU A 83 -3.28 2.30 -3.67
C GLU A 83 -1.93 2.46 -4.39
N LYS A 84 -1.25 3.59 -4.18
CA LYS A 84 0.07 3.81 -4.79
C LYS A 84 1.14 2.86 -4.26
N VAL A 85 1.21 2.68 -2.95
CA VAL A 85 2.21 1.80 -2.34
C VAL A 85 1.96 0.34 -2.72
N GLU A 86 0.71 -0.11 -2.74
CA GLU A 86 0.35 -1.47 -3.14
C GLU A 86 0.71 -1.74 -4.60
N ALA A 87 0.55 -0.76 -5.51
CA ALA A 87 1.01 -0.88 -6.89
C ALA A 87 2.54 -1.10 -6.97
N VAL A 88 3.31 -0.40 -6.13
CA VAL A 88 4.77 -0.59 -6.04
C VAL A 88 5.11 -1.97 -5.50
N VAL A 89 4.50 -2.39 -4.38
CA VAL A 89 4.71 -3.72 -3.77
C VAL A 89 4.41 -4.83 -4.79
N LYS A 90 3.29 -4.72 -5.50
CA LYS A 90 2.90 -5.68 -6.54
C LYS A 90 3.96 -5.75 -7.64
N ALA A 91 4.41 -4.61 -8.17
CA ALA A 91 5.42 -4.57 -9.22
C ALA A 91 6.75 -5.21 -8.78
N ILE A 92 7.16 -5.02 -7.52
CA ILE A 92 8.35 -5.67 -6.96
C ILE A 92 8.14 -7.19 -6.89
N LYS A 93 6.99 -7.66 -6.35
CA LYS A 93 6.68 -9.10 -6.24
C LYS A 93 6.68 -9.79 -7.61
N ASP A 94 6.10 -9.14 -8.60
CA ASP A 94 5.99 -9.66 -9.97
C ASP A 94 7.30 -9.53 -10.77
N ASP A 95 8.32 -8.88 -10.22
CA ASP A 95 9.57 -8.52 -10.94
C ASP A 95 9.33 -7.64 -12.19
N ASP A 96 8.22 -6.90 -12.20
CA ASP A 96 7.78 -6.09 -13.33
C ASP A 96 8.42 -4.69 -13.25
N LYS A 97 9.53 -4.52 -13.98
CA LYS A 97 10.33 -3.29 -14.02
C LYS A 97 9.56 -2.12 -14.65
N ASP A 98 8.69 -2.41 -15.62
CA ASP A 98 7.89 -1.40 -16.30
C ASP A 98 6.76 -0.89 -15.41
N ALA A 99 6.05 -1.80 -14.74
CA ALA A 99 5.04 -1.44 -13.74
C ALA A 99 5.69 -0.70 -12.56
N PHE A 100 6.86 -1.14 -12.10
CA PHE A 100 7.60 -0.46 -11.04
C PHE A 100 8.01 0.95 -11.47
N GLY A 101 8.52 1.09 -12.70
CA GLY A 101 8.89 2.37 -13.31
C GLY A 101 7.73 3.36 -13.36
N LYS A 102 6.53 2.88 -13.70
CA LYS A 102 5.28 3.67 -13.76
C LYS A 102 4.72 4.00 -12.38
N ALA A 103 4.84 3.08 -11.42
CA ALA A 103 4.34 3.29 -10.05
C ALA A 103 5.21 4.27 -9.25
N ILE A 104 6.52 4.35 -9.55
CA ILE A 104 7.46 5.25 -8.89
C ILE A 104 7.58 6.58 -9.63
N ASP A 105 6.77 7.54 -9.18
CA ASP A 105 6.92 8.97 -9.49
C ASP A 105 7.30 9.74 -8.21
N CYS A 106 8.60 9.96 -8.03
CA CYS A 106 9.14 10.65 -6.86
C CYS A 106 8.55 12.06 -6.69
N GLY A 107 8.28 12.77 -7.79
CA GLY A 107 7.75 14.13 -7.76
C GLY A 107 6.30 14.15 -7.32
N ALA A 108 5.46 13.33 -7.97
CA ALA A 108 4.04 13.24 -7.64
C ALA A 108 3.80 12.68 -6.23
N CYS A 109 4.59 11.69 -5.80
CA CYS A 109 4.48 11.13 -4.45
C CYS A 109 4.94 12.15 -3.39
N HIS A 110 6.09 12.79 -3.56
CA HIS A 110 6.55 13.78 -2.59
C HIS A 110 5.67 15.03 -2.56
N GLY A 111 5.15 15.50 -3.69
CA GLY A 111 4.26 16.66 -3.73
C GLY A 111 2.96 16.46 -2.95
N LYS A 112 2.47 15.21 -2.90
CA LYS A 112 1.18 14.87 -2.26
C LYS A 112 1.32 14.39 -0.81
N PHE A 113 2.32 13.55 -0.53
CA PHE A 113 2.39 12.80 0.72
C PHE A 113 3.55 13.21 1.65
N LYS A 114 4.52 13.97 1.16
CA LYS A 114 5.62 14.46 2.00
C LYS A 114 5.18 15.71 2.76
N LYS A 115 5.60 15.80 4.02
CA LYS A 115 5.46 17.00 4.87
C LYS A 115 6.67 17.91 4.71
#